data_AF-A0A2V9SNT1-F1
#
_entry.id   AF-A0A2V9SNT1-F1
#
_cell.length_a   1.000
_cell.length_b   1.000
_cell.length_c   1.000
_cell.angle_alpha   90.00
_cell.angle_beta   90.00
_cell.angle_gamma   90.00
#
_symmetry.space_group_name_H-M   'P 1'
#
loop_
_entity.id
_entity.type
_entity.pdbx_description
1 polymer ?
#
loop_
_entity_poly.entity_id
_entity_poly.type
_entity_poly.pdbx_seq_one_letter_code
_entity_poly.pdbx_strand_id
1 'polypeptide(L)' 'MLQYFIVSHTLTIRLTDELIAWLKETARKTGLPVGRLIRQQLETAKAGKGKQTFLHRAGEINGPPDLSSRKGFSRK' A
#
# COMPACT_ATOMS: atom_id res chain seq x y z
N MET A 1 9.72 15.94 -31.02
CA MET A 1 9.21 16.22 -29.66
C MET A 1 7.94 15.38 -29.48
N LEU A 2 8.03 14.22 -28.83
CA LEU A 2 6.86 13.37 -28.57
C LEU A 2 6.14 13.91 -27.34
N GLN A 3 5.03 14.61 -27.56
CA GLN A 3 4.14 15.05 -26.49
C GLN A 3 3.35 13.82 -26.01
N TYR A 4 3.74 13.24 -24.87
CA TYR A 4 2.92 12.26 -24.17
C TYR A 4 1.68 12.99 -23.64
N PHE A 5 0.56 12.89 -24.35
CA PHE A 5 -0.75 13.22 -23.79
C PHE A 5 -1.05 12.21 -22.69
N ILE A 6 -0.92 12.61 -21.43
CA ILE A 6 -1.41 11.81 -20.30
C ILE A 6 -2.93 11.89 -20.34
N VAL A 7 -3.58 10.87 -20.92
CA VAL A 7 -5.03 10.78 -20.95
C VAL A 7 -5.53 10.64 -19.51
N SER A 8 -6.07 11.73 -18.98
CA SER A 8 -6.56 11.83 -17.61
C SER A 8 -8.07 11.61 -17.63
N HIS A 9 -8.56 10.61 -16.89
CA HIS A 9 -9.99 10.35 -16.74
C HIS A 9 -10.47 10.86 -15.39
N THR A 10 -11.59 11.58 -15.38
CA THR A 10 -12.22 12.10 -14.15
C THR A 10 -13.31 11.14 -13.70
N LEU A 11 -13.22 10.68 -12.46
CA LEU A 11 -14.25 9.90 -11.79
C LEU A 11 -14.88 10.74 -10.68
N THR A 12 -16.19 11.00 -10.79
CA THR A 12 -16.95 11.69 -9.75
C THR A 12 -17.65 10.65 -8.86
N ILE A 13 -17.30 10.61 -7.58
CA ILE A 13 -17.91 9.72 -6.59
C ILE A 13 -18.55 10.53 -5.47
N ARG A 14 -19.66 10.03 -4.93
CA ARG A 14 -20.26 10.55 -3.71
C ARG A 14 -19.61 9.84 -2.53
N LEU A 15 -19.08 10.62 -1.59
CA LEU A 15 -18.48 10.12 -0.34
C LEU A 15 -19.35 10.56 0.83
N THR A 16 -19.30 9.81 1.92
CA THR A 16 -19.94 10.21 3.19
C THR A 16 -19.18 11.40 3.80
N ASP A 17 -19.88 12.21 4.59
CA ASP A 17 -19.29 13.40 5.23
C ASP A 17 -18.12 13.04 6.15
N GLU A 18 -18.22 11.91 6.85
CA GLU A 18 -17.16 11.37 7.70
C GLU A 18 -15.88 11.10 6.90
N LEU A 19 -16.00 10.47 5.73
CA LEU A 19 -14.85 10.13 4.90
C LEU A 19 -14.21 11.38 4.30
N ILE A 20 -15.01 12.40 3.95
CA ILE A 20 -14.49 13.70 3.49
C ILE A 20 -13.73 14.40 4.62
N ALA A 21 -14.27 14.40 5.84
CA ALA A 21 -13.60 14.99 7.00
C ALA A 21 -12.26 14.31 7.27
N TRP A 22 -12.23 12.97 7.24
CA TRP A 22 -11.01 12.20 7.40
C TRP A 22 -9.97 12.47 6.31
N LEU A 23 -10.39 12.57 5.04
CA LEU A 23 -9.49 12.90 3.91
C LEU A 23 -8.85 14.28 4.07
N LYS A 24 -9.63 15.29 4.49
CA LYS A 24 -9.12 16.66 4.72
C LYS A 24 -8.10 16.69 5.87
N GLU A 25 -8.39 15.99 6.96
CA GLU A 25 -7.46 15.92 8.09
C GLU A 25 -6.16 15.21 7.71
N THR A 26 -6.27 14.11 6.96
CA THR A 26 -5.12 13.36 6.47
C THR A 26 -4.27 14.19 5.50
N ALA A 27 -4.90 14.95 4.61
CA ALA A 27 -4.21 15.89 3.72
C ALA A 27 -3.44 16.96 4.51
N ARG A 28 -4.05 17.51 5.58
CA ARG A 28 -3.40 18.50 6.46
C ARG A 28 -2.17 17.91 7.16
N LYS A 29 -2.28 16.69 7.69
CA LYS A 29 -1.17 16.01 8.39
C LYS A 29 -0.02 15.61 7.46
N THR A 30 -0.34 15.19 6.23
CA THR A 30 0.66 14.70 5.27
C THR A 30 1.22 15.81 4.37
N GLY A 31 0.56 16.98 4.30
CA GLY A 31 0.89 18.05 3.36
C GLY A 31 0.59 17.72 1.90
N LEU A 32 -0.15 16.63 1.63
CA LEU A 32 -0.46 16.17 0.28
C LEU A 32 -1.89 16.56 -0.13
N PRO A 33 -2.13 16.94 -1.39
CA PRO A 33 -3.48 17.17 -1.89
C PRO A 33 -4.35 15.90 -1.80
N VAL A 34 -5.63 16.07 -1.46
CA VAL A 34 -6.60 14.96 -1.34
C VAL A 34 -6.64 14.08 -2.58
N GLY A 35 -6.66 14.66 -3.78
CA GLY A 35 -6.65 13.89 -5.03
C GLY A 35 -5.39 13.04 -5.22
N ARG A 36 -4.23 13.51 -4.75
CA ARG A 36 -2.97 12.76 -4.78
C ARG A 36 -3.03 11.60 -3.78
N LEU A 37 -3.57 11.84 -2.59
CA LEU A 37 -3.76 10.82 -1.56
C LEU A 37 -4.66 9.69 -2.06
N ILE A 38 -5.83 10.03 -2.63
CA ILE A 38 -6.77 9.05 -3.19
C ILE A 38 -6.11 8.23 -4.29
N ARG A 39 -5.40 8.88 -5.22
CA ARG A 39 -4.68 8.19 -6.30
C ARG A 39 -3.63 7.22 -5.75
N GLN A 40 -2.83 7.65 -4.77
CA GLN A 40 -1.81 6.80 -4.15
C GLN A 40 -2.42 5.59 -3.43
N GLN A 41 -3.54 5.78 -2.74
CA GLN A 41 -4.26 4.68 -2.09
C GLN A 41 -4.83 3.70 -3.12
N LEU A 42 -5.38 4.19 -4.24
CA LEU A 42 -5.87 3.34 -5.33
C LEU A 42 -4.73 2.57 -6.01
N GLU A 43 -3.58 3.20 -6.27
CA GLU A 43 -2.40 2.51 -6.82
C GLU A 43 -1.85 1.46 -5.84
N THR A 44 -1.81 1.79 -4.54
CA THR A 44 -1.41 0.85 -3.50
C THR A 44 -2.37 -0.33 -3.41
N ALA A 45 -3.69 -0.08 -3.46
CA ALA A 45 -4.70 -1.13 -3.44
C ALA A 45 -4.65 -2.01 -4.71
N LYS A 46 -4.35 -1.41 -5.87
CA LYS A 46 -4.12 -2.13 -7.12
C LYS A 46 -2.87 -3.01 -7.04
N ALA A 47 -1.76 -2.47 -6.53
CA ALA A 47 -0.51 -3.19 -6.36
C ALA A 47 -0.60 -4.30 -5.30
N GLY A 48 -1.30 -4.04 -4.20
CA GLY A 48 -1.50 -4.98 -3.09
C GLY A 48 -2.42 -6.16 -3.41
N LYS A 49 -3.19 -6.10 -4.51
CA LYS A 49 -3.97 -7.24 -5.02
C LYS A 49 -3.13 -8.25 -5.81
N GLY A 50 -1.89 -7.93 -6.16
CA GLY A 50 -0.94 -8.94 -6.63
C GLY A 50 -0.56 -9.82 -5.45
N LYS A 51 -0.76 -11.15 -5.57
CA LYS A 51 -0.18 -12.17 -4.67
C LYS A 51 1.16 -11.65 -4.20
N GLN A 52 1.32 -11.38 -2.90
CA GLN A 52 2.59 -10.94 -2.32
C GLN A 52 3.67 -11.81 -2.92
N THR A 53 4.45 -11.27 -3.87
CA THR A 53 5.26 -12.13 -4.73
C THR A 53 6.24 -12.87 -3.84
N PHE A 54 6.80 -12.24 -2.82
CA PHE A 54 7.65 -12.90 -1.83
C PHE A 54 7.00 -14.11 -1.10
N LEU A 55 5.67 -14.22 -0.99
CA LEU A 55 5.03 -15.37 -0.35
C LEU A 55 5.25 -16.69 -1.12
N HIS A 56 5.53 -16.67 -2.43
CA HIS A 56 5.88 -17.92 -3.12
C HIS A 56 7.21 -18.52 -2.64
N ARG A 57 8.04 -17.72 -1.97
CA ARG A 57 9.31 -18.13 -1.36
C ARG A 57 9.14 -18.54 0.10
N ALA A 58 7.98 -18.31 0.71
CA ALA A 58 7.72 -18.71 2.08
C ALA A 58 7.67 -20.24 2.17
N GLY A 59 8.63 -20.84 2.88
CA GLY A 59 8.74 -22.30 3.01
C GLY A 59 9.52 -23.00 1.90
N GLU A 60 10.15 -22.27 0.97
CA GLU A 60 11.02 -22.88 -0.04
C GLU A 60 12.30 -23.48 0.57
N ILE A 61 12.79 -22.90 1.66
CA ILE A 61 13.95 -23.39 2.40
C ILE A 61 13.48 -24.25 3.57
N ASN A 62 13.76 -25.55 3.50
CA ASN A 62 13.62 -26.47 4.64
C ASN A 62 14.93 -26.48 5.44
N GLY A 63 14.93 -25.82 6.59
CA GLY A 63 16.06 -25.79 7.51
C GLY A 63 15.67 -26.17 8.94
N PRO A 64 16.64 -26.37 9.84
CA PRO A 64 16.35 -26.62 11.25
C PRO A 64 15.39 -25.59 11.85
N PRO A 65 14.44 -26.01 12.70
CA PRO A 65 13.37 -25.15 13.22
C PRO A 65 13.88 -24.00 14.11
N ASP A 66 15.15 -24.05 14.53
CA ASP A 66 15.81 -23.11 15.42
C ASP A 66 16.65 -22.03 14.71
N LEU A 67 16.70 -22.03 13.36
CA LEU A 67 17.49 -21.07 12.58
C LEU A 67 17.10 -19.60 12.80
N SER A 68 15.82 -19.32 13.14
CA SER A 68 15.30 -17.97 13.39
C SER A 68 15.12 -17.66 14.87
N SER A 69 15.74 -18.41 15.78
CA SER A 69 15.69 -18.08 17.20
C SER A 69 16.60 -16.86 17.47
N ARG A 70 15.99 -15.75 17.89
CA ARG A 70 16.75 -14.65 18.50
C ARG A 70 17.50 -15.24 19.70
N LYS A 71 18.77 -14.87 19.94
CA LYS A 71 19.62 -15.45 21.01
C LYS A 71 18.95 -15.56 22.40
N GLY A 72 17.94 -14.72 22.69
CA GLY A 72 17.15 -14.75 23.94
C GLY A 72 15.80 -15.49 23.89
N PHE A 73 15.43 -16.13 22.77
CA PHE A 73 14.22 -16.95 22.60
C PHE A 73 14.54 -18.43 22.32
N SER A 74 15.81 -18.81 22.37
CA SER A 74 16.22 -20.21 22.34
C SER A 74 15.65 -20.94 23.57
N ARG A 75 14.85 -21.98 23.35
CA ARG A 75 14.27 -22.82 24.41
C ARG A 75 15.20 -23.98 24.79
N LYS A 76 16.49 -23.70 24.94
CA LYS A 76 17.42 -24.61 25.61
C LYS A 76 17.61 -24.17 27.05
#